data_AF-A0A2S4PSB9-F1
#
_entry.id   AF-A0A2S4PSB9-F1
#
_cell.length_a   1.000
_cell.length_b   1.000
_cell.length_c   1.000
_cell.angle_alpha   90.00
_cell.angle_beta   90.00
_cell.angle_gamma   90.00
#
_symmetry.space_group_name_H-M   'P 1'
#
loop_
_entity.id
_entity.type
_entity.pdbx_description
1 polymer ?
#
loop_
_entity_poly.entity_id
_entity_poly.type
_entity_poly.pdbx_seq_one_letter_code
_entity_poly.pdbx_strand_id
1 'polypeptide(L)'
;MSAIEERFDNATVERQETWTKFVISLIQKQIRCLDELAFVPEFVPIRYMNWIRGSQNDEPTGFIRLYVPELKANRFPTRLRVYGEAVSIQKIRKRQQIVVCFKCHGFHATRTYAQSTKCQNCGTDAHEGPCQKSPLCLNCRGPHSSTDTSCPARPKRVNRVHVRPTGTQLKQIRIAGKREFSKVTG
;
A
#
# COMPACT_ATOMS: atom_id res chain seq x y z
N MET A 1 12.69 15.21 -38.69
CA MET A 1 12.97 14.53 -37.42
C MET A 1 12.88 15.57 -36.33
N SER A 2 12.16 15.28 -35.24
CA SER A 2 11.83 16.30 -34.23
C SER A 2 13.01 16.51 -33.28
N ALA A 3 13.18 17.73 -32.75
CA ALA A 3 14.23 18.08 -31.77
C ALA A 3 14.20 17.25 -30.47
N ILE A 4 13.17 16.42 -30.28
CA ILE A 4 13.05 15.47 -29.18
C ILE A 4 13.86 14.20 -29.48
N GLU A 5 13.92 13.74 -30.73
CA GLU A 5 14.58 12.49 -31.11
C GLU A 5 16.11 12.59 -30.92
N GLU A 6 16.74 13.70 -31.35
CA GLU A 6 18.18 13.98 -31.15
C GLU A 6 18.61 14.04 -29.67
N ARG A 7 17.69 14.31 -28.73
CA ARG A 7 18.01 14.40 -27.29
C ARG A 7 18.16 13.06 -26.60
N PHE A 8 17.64 11.99 -27.19
CA PHE A 8 17.58 10.66 -26.56
C PHE A 8 18.29 9.56 -27.35
N ASP A 9 19.00 9.91 -28.43
CA ASP A 9 19.68 8.94 -29.33
C ASP A 9 20.70 8.02 -28.62
N ASN A 10 21.13 8.34 -27.40
CA ASN A 10 22.00 7.50 -26.58
C ASN A 10 21.44 7.20 -25.17
N ALA A 11 20.16 7.45 -24.92
CA ALA A 11 19.57 7.19 -23.61
C ALA A 11 19.26 5.70 -23.44
N THR A 12 20.17 4.95 -22.82
CA THR A 12 19.82 3.64 -22.23
C THR A 12 18.81 3.86 -21.12
N VAL A 13 17.53 3.54 -21.39
CA VAL A 13 16.48 3.52 -20.38
C VAL A 13 16.78 2.36 -19.44
N GLU A 14 17.43 2.65 -18.30
CA GLU A 14 17.55 1.68 -17.22
C GLU A 14 16.14 1.26 -16.78
N ARG A 15 15.90 -0.05 -16.76
CA ARG A 15 14.62 -0.63 -16.36
C ARG A 15 14.25 -0.08 -14.97
N GLN A 16 13.02 0.39 -14.81
CA GLN A 16 12.51 0.80 -13.50
C GLN A 16 12.62 -0.37 -12.51
N GLU A 17 13.61 -0.32 -11.63
CA GLU A 17 13.85 -1.37 -10.64
C GLU A 17 12.81 -1.27 -9.52
N THR A 18 12.06 -2.36 -9.32
CA THR A 18 11.17 -2.48 -8.16
C THR A 18 11.93 -3.05 -6.98
N TRP A 19 11.78 -2.44 -5.80
CA TRP A 19 12.49 -2.82 -4.58
C TRP A 19 11.56 -3.44 -3.53
N THR A 20 12.03 -4.50 -2.88
CA THR A 20 11.45 -5.07 -1.66
C THR A 20 12.16 -4.48 -0.43
N LYS A 21 11.37 -4.16 0.59
CA LYS A 21 11.87 -3.61 1.86
C LYS A 21 12.13 -4.74 2.87
N PHE A 22 13.26 -4.68 3.55
CA PHE A 22 13.61 -5.55 4.67
C PHE A 22 13.92 -4.71 5.91
N VAL A 23 13.85 -5.32 7.08
CA VAL A 23 14.32 -4.73 8.35
C VAL A 23 15.33 -5.67 8.99
N ILE A 24 16.46 -5.12 9.42
CA ILE A 24 17.41 -5.76 10.32
C ILE A 24 17.10 -5.28 11.74
N SER A 25 17.02 -6.20 12.69
CA SER A 25 16.74 -5.90 14.09
C SER A 25 18.01 -5.89 14.94
N LEU A 26 17.97 -5.11 16.03
CA LEU A 26 18.96 -5.13 17.11
C LEU A 26 20.39 -4.77 16.70
N ILE A 27 20.55 -3.83 15.76
CA ILE A 27 21.87 -3.33 15.36
C ILE A 27 22.33 -2.30 16.39
N GLN A 28 23.54 -2.46 16.91
CA GLN A 28 24.14 -1.48 17.81
C GLN A 28 24.43 -0.16 17.07
N LYS A 29 23.99 0.98 17.60
CA LYS A 29 24.14 2.29 16.95
C LYS A 29 25.55 2.86 17.01
N GLN A 30 26.39 2.35 17.94
CA GLN A 30 27.80 2.72 18.05
C GLN A 30 28.64 2.27 16.83
N ILE A 31 28.07 1.39 16.01
CA ILE A 31 28.66 0.97 14.73
C ILE A 31 28.53 2.15 13.74
N ARG A 32 29.63 2.88 13.54
CA ARG A 32 29.67 4.05 12.64
C ARG A 32 29.72 3.70 11.15
N CYS A 33 30.20 2.50 10.79
CA CYS A 33 30.49 2.15 9.39
C CYS A 33 29.89 0.80 9.01
N LEU A 34 28.62 0.77 8.61
CA LEU A 34 27.90 -0.42 8.07
C LEU A 34 28.48 -1.00 6.76
N ASP A 35 29.71 -0.62 6.40
CA ASP A 35 30.40 -0.99 5.16
C ASP A 35 30.60 -2.51 5.02
N GLU A 36 30.66 -3.28 6.13
CA GLU A 36 30.74 -4.75 6.08
C GLU A 36 29.50 -5.40 5.46
N LEU A 37 28.32 -4.78 5.57
CA LEU A 37 27.09 -5.28 4.92
C LEU A 37 27.09 -5.03 3.41
N ALA A 38 27.95 -4.13 2.90
CA ALA A 38 28.10 -3.87 1.48
C ALA A 38 28.82 -5.02 0.74
N PHE A 39 29.41 -5.98 1.47
CA PHE A 39 30.18 -7.09 0.93
C PHE A 39 29.48 -8.44 1.09
N VAL A 40 28.17 -8.51 0.82
CA VAL A 40 27.53 -9.80 0.53
C VAL A 40 27.60 -10.01 -0.99
N PRO A 41 28.55 -10.81 -1.52
CA PRO A 41 28.99 -10.75 -2.93
C PRO A 41 27.91 -11.07 -3.97
N GLU A 42 26.78 -11.66 -3.55
CA GLU A 42 25.68 -12.05 -4.43
C GLU A 42 24.54 -11.02 -4.51
N PHE A 43 24.50 -10.02 -3.62
CA PHE A 43 23.40 -9.07 -3.53
C PHE A 43 23.80 -7.72 -4.13
N VAL A 44 22.93 -7.14 -4.97
CA VAL A 44 23.12 -5.80 -5.55
C VAL A 44 23.47 -4.85 -4.39
N PRO A 45 24.40 -3.90 -4.57
CA PRO A 45 24.82 -2.98 -3.52
C PRO A 45 23.57 -2.48 -2.78
N ILE A 46 23.58 -2.60 -1.45
CA ILE A 46 22.48 -2.17 -0.60
C ILE A 46 22.47 -0.63 -0.65
N ARG A 47 22.01 -0.07 -1.78
CA ARG A 47 22.15 1.35 -2.13
C ARG A 47 21.39 2.29 -1.20
N TYR A 48 20.49 1.75 -0.39
CA TYR A 48 19.69 2.52 0.54
C TYR A 48 19.56 1.77 1.86
N MET A 49 20.32 2.19 2.86
CA MET A 49 20.20 1.71 4.25
C MET A 49 19.90 2.92 5.13
N ASN A 50 18.83 2.85 5.89
CA ASN A 50 18.47 3.94 6.80
C ASN A 50 17.94 3.38 8.10
N TRP A 51 18.30 4.01 9.23
CA TRP A 51 17.61 3.80 10.49
C TRP A 51 16.11 4.06 10.31
N ILE A 52 15.28 3.18 10.86
CA ILE A 52 13.84 3.48 10.90
C ILE A 52 13.60 4.65 11.87
N ARG A 53 12.51 5.40 11.67
CA ARG A 53 12.14 6.52 12.54
C ARG A 53 12.14 6.17 14.03
N GLY A 54 11.68 4.96 14.39
CA GLY A 54 11.65 4.48 15.78
C GLY A 54 13.03 4.16 16.38
N SER A 55 14.10 4.26 15.61
CA SER A 55 15.49 4.07 16.07
C SER A 55 16.27 5.39 16.12
N GLN A 56 15.61 6.52 15.88
CA GLN A 56 16.17 7.86 16.10
C GLN A 56 15.90 8.28 17.55
N ASN A 57 16.46 7.49 18.48
CA ASN A 57 16.37 7.67 19.94
C ASN A 57 17.71 7.31 20.57
N ASP A 58 17.85 7.48 21.89
CA ASP A 58 19.11 7.24 22.61
C ASP A 58 19.37 5.76 22.94
N GLU A 59 18.47 4.86 22.52
CA GLU A 59 18.65 3.42 22.71
C GLU A 59 19.94 2.91 22.05
N PRO A 60 20.71 2.02 22.70
CA PRO A 60 21.99 1.55 22.18
C PRO A 60 21.82 0.67 20.93
N THR A 61 20.62 0.12 20.73
CA THR A 61 20.28 -0.68 19.55
C THR A 61 19.15 -0.04 18.74
N GLY A 62 19.07 -0.40 17.46
CA GLY A 62 18.03 0.06 16.57
C GLY A 62 17.75 -0.92 15.44
N PHE A 63 16.91 -0.48 14.52
CA PHE A 63 16.49 -1.24 13.36
C PHE A 63 16.87 -0.49 12.09
N ILE A 64 17.43 -1.21 11.14
CA ILE A 64 17.85 -0.68 9.85
C ILE A 64 16.90 -1.19 8.77
N ARG A 65 16.44 -0.31 7.90
CA ARG A 65 15.70 -0.68 6.70
C ARG A 65 16.66 -0.89 5.54
N LEU A 66 16.53 -2.02 4.86
CA LEU A 66 17.24 -2.33 3.61
C LEU A 66 16.25 -2.32 2.43
N TYR A 67 16.77 -2.01 1.25
CA TYR A 67 16.06 -2.15 -0.02
C TYR A 67 16.82 -3.16 -0.86
N VAL A 68 16.13 -4.22 -1.27
CA VAL A 68 16.69 -5.30 -2.10
C VAL A 68 15.87 -5.38 -3.40
N PRO A 69 16.49 -5.51 -4.58
CA PRO A 69 15.72 -5.65 -5.83
C PRO A 69 14.75 -6.84 -5.75
N GLU A 70 13.52 -6.66 -6.21
CA GLU A 70 12.44 -7.65 -6.06
C GLU A 70 12.85 -9.03 -6.65
N LEU A 71 13.65 -9.05 -7.73
CA LEU A 71 14.18 -10.27 -8.35
C LEU A 71 15.07 -11.09 -7.40
N LYS A 72 15.79 -10.43 -6.49
CA LYS A 72 16.67 -11.07 -5.50
C LYS A 72 16.00 -11.25 -4.14
N ALA A 73 14.87 -10.60 -3.90
CA ALA A 73 14.22 -10.57 -2.60
C ALA A 73 13.78 -11.95 -2.08
N ASN A 74 13.44 -12.89 -2.95
CA ASN A 74 13.04 -14.24 -2.53
C ASN A 74 14.23 -15.11 -2.11
N ARG A 75 15.45 -14.77 -2.54
CA ARG A 75 16.70 -15.43 -2.16
C ARG A 75 17.46 -14.68 -1.08
N PHE A 76 16.91 -13.56 -0.59
CA PHE A 76 17.56 -12.75 0.43
C PHE A 76 17.54 -13.50 1.77
N PRO A 77 18.67 -13.59 2.48
CA PRO A 77 18.78 -14.39 3.68
C PRO A 77 17.92 -13.82 4.81
N THR A 78 17.44 -14.70 5.69
CA THR A 78 16.67 -14.34 6.90
C THR A 78 17.58 -14.04 8.09
N ARG A 79 18.87 -14.37 8.00
CA ARG A 79 19.91 -14.07 8.99
C ARG A 79 21.20 -13.67 8.27
N LEU A 80 21.90 -12.66 8.79
CA LEU A 80 23.25 -12.29 8.37
C LEU A 80 24.15 -12.17 9.59
N ARG A 81 25.46 -12.24 9.38
CA ARG A 81 26.44 -11.82 10.39
C ARG A 81 26.82 -10.37 10.12
N VAL A 82 26.78 -9.54 11.15
CA VAL A 82 27.14 -8.12 11.10
C VAL A 82 28.09 -7.89 12.27
N TYR A 83 29.37 -7.61 12.01
CA TYR A 83 30.46 -7.61 13.01
C TYR A 83 30.51 -8.88 13.87
N GLY A 84 30.39 -10.05 13.24
CA GLY A 84 30.39 -11.34 13.93
C GLY A 84 29.07 -11.72 14.59
N GLU A 85 28.18 -10.76 14.86
CA GLU A 85 26.89 -10.98 15.50
C GLU A 85 25.82 -11.45 14.52
N ALA A 86 25.07 -12.49 14.89
CA ALA A 86 24.01 -13.04 14.07
C ALA A 86 22.73 -12.19 14.20
N VAL A 87 22.40 -11.42 13.17
CA VAL A 87 21.22 -10.55 13.15
C VAL A 87 20.08 -11.14 12.33
N SER A 88 18.85 -10.89 12.79
CA SER A 88 17.65 -11.34 12.08
C SER A 88 17.20 -10.31 11.05
N ILE A 89 16.77 -10.81 9.90
CA ILE A 89 16.27 -10.01 8.78
C ILE A 89 14.85 -10.43 8.48
N GLN A 90 13.96 -9.45 8.43
CA GLN A 90 12.55 -9.68 8.13
C GLN A 90 12.13 -8.91 6.89
N LYS A 91 11.52 -9.61 5.92
CA LYS A 91 10.85 -8.98 4.78
C LYS A 91 9.67 -8.16 5.29
N ILE A 92 9.68 -6.85 5.04
CA ILE A 92 8.54 -5.99 5.34
C ILE A 92 7.45 -6.32 4.34
N ARG A 93 6.41 -7.03 4.80
CA ARG A 93 5.25 -7.35 3.97
C ARG A 93 4.61 -6.04 3.51
N LYS A 94 4.43 -5.87 2.20
CA LYS A 94 3.64 -4.77 1.65
C LYS A 94 2.29 -4.78 2.35
N ARG A 95 1.88 -3.64 2.91
CA ARG A 95 0.54 -3.48 3.47
C ARG A 95 -0.42 -3.75 2.31
N GLN A 96 -1.10 -4.90 2.32
CA GLN A 96 -2.18 -5.14 1.38
C GLN A 96 -3.15 -3.97 1.57
N GLN A 97 -3.30 -3.13 0.55
CA GLN A 97 -4.28 -2.06 0.60
C GLN A 97 -5.61 -2.64 0.16
N ILE A 98 -6.70 -2.12 0.72
CA ILE A 98 -8.03 -2.43 0.19
C ILE A 98 -8.07 -1.84 -1.22
N VAL A 99 -8.22 -2.71 -2.21
CA VAL A 99 -8.35 -2.28 -3.60
C VAL A 99 -9.75 -1.69 -3.76
N VAL A 100 -9.81 -0.43 -4.21
CA VAL A 100 -11.04 0.29 -4.52
C VAL A 100 -11.07 0.51 -6.03
N CYS A 101 -12.16 0.09 -6.67
CA CYS A 101 -12.37 0.31 -8.09
C CYS A 101 -12.60 1.81 -8.35
N PHE A 102 -11.78 2.42 -9.21
CA PHE A 102 -11.94 3.85 -9.53
C PHE A 102 -13.22 4.17 -10.32
N LYS A 103 -13.84 3.16 -10.95
CA LYS A 103 -15.08 3.34 -11.72
C LYS A 103 -16.31 3.34 -10.82
N CYS A 104 -16.46 2.35 -9.94
CA CYS A 104 -17.68 2.18 -9.14
C CYS A 104 -17.47 2.36 -7.63
N HIS A 105 -16.26 2.67 -7.18
CA HIS A 105 -15.86 2.79 -5.77
C HIS A 105 -16.10 1.53 -4.93
N GLY A 106 -16.27 0.38 -5.59
CA GLY A 106 -16.43 -0.93 -4.97
C GLY A 106 -15.11 -1.51 -4.46
N PHE A 107 -15.17 -2.37 -3.44
CA PHE A 107 -14.00 -3.02 -2.83
C PHE A 107 -13.48 -4.24 -3.63
N HIS A 108 -13.18 -4.03 -4.91
CA HIS A 108 -12.65 -5.02 -5.85
C HIS A 108 -11.67 -4.39 -6.85
N ALA A 109 -10.96 -5.21 -7.61
CA ALA A 109 -10.07 -4.73 -8.67
C ALA A 109 -10.89 -4.15 -9.84
N THR A 110 -10.39 -3.09 -10.49
CA THR A 110 -11.12 -2.41 -11.58
C THR A 110 -11.49 -3.35 -12.74
N ARG A 111 -10.65 -4.34 -13.04
CA ARG A 111 -10.85 -5.27 -14.16
C ARG A 111 -12.15 -6.08 -14.10
N THR A 112 -12.79 -6.16 -12.93
CA THR A 112 -14.02 -6.95 -12.75
C THR A 112 -15.29 -6.19 -13.07
N TYR A 113 -15.22 -4.92 -13.50
CA TYR A 113 -16.42 -4.09 -13.70
C TYR A 113 -16.32 -3.19 -14.94
N ALA A 114 -17.17 -3.47 -15.94
CA ALA A 114 -17.29 -2.72 -17.18
C ALA A 114 -18.52 -1.79 -17.15
N GLN A 115 -18.51 -0.77 -16.29
CA GLN A 115 -19.57 0.25 -16.26
C GLN A 115 -18.98 1.67 -16.35
N SER A 116 -19.84 2.65 -16.62
CA SER A 116 -19.56 4.09 -16.47
C SER A 116 -18.95 4.41 -15.10
N THR A 117 -18.05 5.40 -15.08
CA THR A 117 -17.50 5.92 -13.83
C THR A 117 -18.62 6.60 -13.04
N LYS A 118 -18.70 6.31 -11.73
CA LYS A 118 -19.67 6.86 -10.80
C LYS A 118 -19.03 7.94 -9.93
N CYS A 119 -19.83 8.91 -9.51
CA CYS A 119 -19.45 9.87 -8.50
C CYS A 119 -19.33 9.17 -7.14
N GLN A 120 -18.20 9.36 -6.46
CA GLN A 120 -17.95 8.78 -5.13
C GLN A 120 -18.94 9.28 -4.07
N ASN A 121 -19.44 10.50 -4.22
CA ASN A 121 -20.28 11.17 -3.23
C ASN A 121 -21.75 10.79 -3.39
N CYS A 122 -22.35 10.96 -4.57
CA CYS A 122 -23.79 10.75 -4.77
C CYS A 122 -24.14 9.44 -5.49
N GLY A 123 -23.15 8.67 -5.94
CA GLY A 123 -23.36 7.38 -6.58
C GLY A 123 -24.01 7.41 -7.98
N THR A 124 -24.33 8.59 -8.52
CA THR A 124 -24.76 8.71 -9.93
C THR A 124 -23.55 8.69 -10.87
N ASP A 125 -23.75 8.85 -12.17
CA ASP A 125 -22.64 8.97 -13.11
C ASP A 125 -21.70 10.12 -12.74
N ALA A 126 -20.42 9.97 -13.11
CA ALA A 126 -19.41 10.99 -12.92
C ALA A 126 -19.87 12.32 -13.55
N HIS A 127 -19.60 13.41 -12.85
CA HIS A 127 -19.97 14.75 -13.26
C HIS A 127 -18.85 15.71 -12.89
N GLU A 128 -18.80 16.84 -13.61
CA GLU A 128 -17.85 17.91 -13.33
C GLU A 128 -18.40 18.85 -12.24
N GLY A 129 -17.51 19.59 -11.59
CA GLY A 129 -17.88 20.54 -10.54
C GLY A 129 -18.34 19.92 -9.21
N PRO A 130 -18.76 20.77 -8.25
CA PRO A 130 -19.17 20.32 -6.92
C PRO A 130 -20.42 19.44 -6.97
N CYS A 131 -20.44 18.38 -6.16
CA CYS A 131 -21.58 17.47 -6.07
C CYS A 131 -22.73 18.11 -5.30
N GLN A 132 -23.86 18.34 -5.99
CA GLN A 132 -25.07 18.97 -5.41
C GLN A 132 -26.08 17.95 -4.84
N LYS A 133 -25.91 16.66 -5.13
CA LYS A 133 -26.80 15.60 -4.67
C LYS A 133 -26.41 15.12 -3.28
N SER A 134 -27.41 14.68 -2.49
CA SER A 134 -27.19 14.07 -1.18
C SER A 134 -26.20 12.90 -1.25
N PRO A 135 -25.25 12.79 -0.30
CA PRO A 135 -24.27 11.71 -0.29
C PRO A 135 -24.92 10.33 -0.20
N LEU A 136 -24.56 9.44 -1.11
CA LEU A 136 -25.05 8.07 -1.18
C LEU A 136 -23.89 7.09 -1.42
N CYS A 137 -23.69 6.20 -0.45
CA CYS A 137 -22.63 5.21 -0.53
C CYS A 137 -22.98 4.09 -1.51
N LEU A 138 -22.13 3.84 -2.51
CA LEU A 138 -22.33 2.77 -3.49
C LEU A 138 -22.22 1.36 -2.87
N ASN A 139 -21.49 1.23 -1.76
CA ASN A 139 -21.22 -0.04 -1.10
C ASN A 139 -22.33 -0.45 -0.12
N CYS A 140 -22.67 0.43 0.84
CA CYS A 140 -23.66 0.15 1.90
C CYS A 140 -25.02 0.83 1.69
N ARG A 141 -25.17 1.73 0.70
CA ARG A 141 -26.41 2.50 0.45
C ARG A 141 -26.82 3.48 1.56
N GLY A 142 -25.88 3.86 2.44
CA GLY A 142 -26.10 4.85 3.51
C GLY A 142 -25.79 6.30 3.11
N PRO A 143 -26.13 7.28 3.99
CA PRO A 143 -26.01 8.72 3.75
C PRO A 143 -24.59 9.26 3.97
N HIS A 144 -23.61 8.70 3.25
CA HIS A 144 -22.23 9.17 3.24
C HIS A 144 -21.54 8.89 1.90
N SER A 145 -20.36 9.46 1.70
CA SER A 145 -19.53 9.18 0.51
C SER A 145 -18.98 7.74 0.51
N SER A 146 -18.78 7.18 -0.68
CA SER A 146 -18.24 5.82 -0.86
C SER A 146 -16.78 5.67 -0.37
N THR A 147 -16.07 6.78 -0.17
CA THR A 147 -14.71 6.82 0.39
C THR A 147 -14.67 6.82 1.91
N ASP A 148 -15.82 6.91 2.59
CA ASP A 148 -15.88 6.94 4.05
C ASP A 148 -15.29 5.66 4.65
N THR A 149 -14.27 5.84 5.49
CA THR A 149 -13.57 4.73 6.15
C THR A 149 -14.40 4.02 7.21
N SER A 150 -15.46 4.65 7.71
CA SER A 150 -16.42 4.11 8.66
C SER A 150 -17.47 3.19 8.01
N CYS A 151 -17.53 3.14 6.67
CA CYS A 151 -18.52 2.35 5.94
C CYS A 151 -18.53 0.89 6.41
N PRO A 152 -19.68 0.34 6.85
CA PRO A 152 -19.76 -1.03 7.37
C PRO A 152 -19.51 -2.10 6.29
N ALA A 153 -19.67 -1.76 5.01
CA ALA A 153 -19.35 -2.63 3.88
C ALA A 153 -17.83 -2.70 3.60
N ARG A 154 -17.02 -1.82 4.21
CA ARG A 154 -15.57 -1.76 3.99
C ARG A 154 -14.88 -2.96 4.62
N PRO A 155 -14.02 -3.69 3.88
CA PRO A 155 -13.23 -4.78 4.44
C PRO A 155 -12.43 -4.32 5.65
N LYS A 156 -12.51 -5.07 6.75
CA LYS A 156 -11.79 -4.74 7.99
C LYS A 156 -10.54 -5.59 8.10
N ARG A 157 -9.49 -5.02 8.69
CA ARG A 157 -8.25 -5.75 8.94
C ARG A 157 -8.37 -6.45 10.30
N VAL A 158 -8.40 -7.78 10.29
CA VAL A 158 -8.38 -8.63 11.48
C VAL A 158 -7.16 -9.54 11.38
N ASN A 159 -6.31 -9.57 12.41
CA ASN A 159 -5.09 -10.40 12.43
C ASN A 159 -4.21 -10.28 11.16
N ARG A 160 -4.07 -9.05 10.64
CA ARG A 160 -3.29 -8.71 9.42
C ARG A 160 -3.90 -9.19 8.10
N VAL A 161 -5.10 -9.77 8.10
CA VAL A 161 -5.85 -10.18 6.91
C VAL A 161 -7.04 -9.23 6.70
N HIS A 162 -7.35 -8.90 5.44
CA HIS A 162 -8.58 -8.17 5.12
C HIS A 162 -9.76 -9.14 5.08
N VAL A 163 -10.64 -9.01 6.05
CA VAL A 163 -11.89 -9.76 6.13
C VAL A 163 -12.98 -8.94 5.45
N ARG A 164 -13.61 -9.52 4.44
CA ARG A 164 -14.76 -8.93 3.75
C ARG A 164 -16.05 -9.37 4.44
N PRO A 165 -17.08 -8.52 4.50
CA PRO A 165 -18.41 -8.98 4.85
C PRO A 165 -18.85 -10.11 3.93
N THR A 166 -19.52 -11.13 4.48
CA THR A 166 -20.14 -12.19 3.68
C THR A 166 -21.30 -11.63 2.85
N GLY A 167 -21.77 -12.37 1.85
CA GLY A 167 -22.92 -11.96 1.04
C GLY A 167 -24.16 -11.63 1.90
N THR A 168 -24.43 -12.44 2.93
CA THR A 168 -25.54 -12.23 3.88
C THR A 168 -25.35 -10.98 4.72
N GLN A 169 -24.15 -10.77 5.28
CA GLN A 169 -23.82 -9.55 6.04
C GLN A 169 -23.96 -8.31 5.15
N LEU A 170 -23.47 -8.38 3.91
CA LEU A 170 -23.54 -7.27 2.97
C LEU A 170 -24.99 -6.93 2.58
N LYS A 171 -25.86 -7.94 2.46
CA LYS A 171 -27.30 -7.73 2.24
C LYS A 171 -27.93 -6.97 3.42
N GLN A 172 -27.66 -7.40 4.65
CA GLN A 172 -28.16 -6.72 5.86
C GLN A 172 -27.65 -5.28 5.97
N ILE A 173 -26.34 -5.08 5.72
CA ILE A 173 -25.71 -3.76 5.69
C ILE A 173 -26.42 -2.83 4.69
N ARG A 174 -26.73 -3.32 3.48
CA ARG A 174 -27.41 -2.53 2.45
C ARG A 174 -28.84 -2.18 2.82
N ILE A 175 -29.57 -3.09 3.47
CA ILE A 175 -30.92 -2.82 3.97
C ILE A 175 -30.88 -1.72 5.04
N ALA A 176 -29.98 -1.85 6.02
CA ALA A 176 -29.81 -0.84 7.07
C ALA A 176 -29.38 0.51 6.49
N GLY A 177 -28.40 0.53 5.60
CA GLY A 177 -27.94 1.77 4.96
C GLY A 177 -29.04 2.47 4.18
N LYS A 178 -29.84 1.73 3.40
CA LYS A 178 -30.97 2.32 2.67
C LYS A 178 -32.00 2.94 3.61
N ARG A 179 -32.29 2.29 4.75
CA ARG A 179 -33.20 2.84 5.78
C ARG A 179 -32.66 4.14 6.36
N GLU A 180 -31.38 4.22 6.69
CA GLU A 180 -30.77 5.45 7.20
C GLU A 180 -30.75 6.56 6.15
N PHE A 181 -30.45 6.23 4.89
CA PHE A 181 -30.49 7.22 3.81
C PHE A 181 -31.89 7.82 3.64
N SER A 182 -32.94 6.99 3.66
CA SER A 182 -34.32 7.44 3.56
C SER A 182 -34.76 8.37 4.70
N LYS A 183 -34.16 8.29 5.90
CA LYS A 183 -34.45 9.25 7.00
C LYS A 183 -33.86 10.63 6.76
N VAL A 184 -32.79 10.72 5.97
CA VAL A 184 -32.06 11.97 5.71
C VAL A 184 -32.58 12.67 4.45
N THR A 185 -33.14 11.91 3.51
CA THR A 185 -33.67 12.44 2.24
C THR A 185 -35.19 12.43 2.15
N GLY A 186 -35.87 11.91 3.16
CA GLY A 186 -37.33 11.84 3.25
C GLY A 186 -37.93 13.03 3.99
#